data_AF-A0A938CCU4-F1
#
_entry.id   AF-A0A938CCU4-F1
#
_cell.length_a   1.000
_cell.length_b   1.000
_cell.length_c   1.000
_cell.angle_alpha   90.00
_cell.angle_beta   90.00
_cell.angle_gamma   90.00
#
_symmetry.space_group_name_H-M   'P 1'
#
loop_
_entity.id
_entity.type
_entity.pdbx_description
1 polymer ?
#
loop_
_entity_poly.entity_id
_entity_poly.type
_entity_poly.pdbx_seq_one_letter_code
_entity_poly.pdbx_strand_id
1 'polypeptide(L)' 'MNQPARAAADPASPLLLRADRNGVVTLTLNRPEARNSLSIGLMSALEDALAAIPADP' A
#
# COMPACT_ATOMS: atom_id res chain seq x y z
N MET A 1 11.80 -24.58 -19.18
CA MET A 1 10.51 -24.38 -18.48
C MET A 1 10.70 -23.22 -17.50
N ASN A 2 10.94 -22.00 -18.01
CA ASN A 2 11.50 -20.91 -17.22
C ASN A 2 10.42 -19.84 -17.05
N GLN A 3 9.56 -20.00 -16.04
CA GLN A 3 8.70 -18.91 -15.63
C GLN A 3 9.56 -17.99 -14.75
N PRO A 4 9.82 -16.71 -15.11
CA PRO A 4 10.29 -15.77 -14.11
C PRO A 4 9.19 -15.74 -13.04
N ALA A 5 9.57 -15.99 -11.79
CA ALA A 5 8.66 -15.92 -10.67
C ALA A 5 7.89 -14.60 -10.78
N ARG A 6 6.57 -14.68 -11.03
CA ARG A 6 5.63 -13.61 -10.70
C ARG A 6 6.08 -13.13 -9.33
N ALA A 7 6.55 -11.88 -9.22
CA ALA A 7 6.94 -11.30 -7.94
C ALA A 7 5.79 -11.57 -6.98
N ALA A 8 5.94 -12.61 -6.17
CA ALA A 8 4.95 -12.96 -5.16
C ALA A 8 5.08 -11.79 -4.20
N ALA A 9 4.00 -11.03 -3.97
CA ALA A 9 4.00 -9.97 -2.97
C ALA A 9 4.65 -10.53 -1.72
N ASP A 10 5.86 -10.05 -1.42
CA ASP A 10 6.50 -10.35 -0.17
C ASP A 10 5.50 -9.94 0.90
N PRO A 11 5.09 -10.83 1.82
CA PRO A 11 4.19 -10.45 2.91
C PRO A 11 4.83 -9.36 3.81
N ALA A 12 6.13 -9.11 3.64
CA ALA A 12 6.88 -8.02 4.26
C ALA A 12 6.83 -6.70 3.47
N SER A 13 6.40 -6.70 2.21
CA SER A 13 6.24 -5.48 1.42
C SER A 13 4.99 -4.72 1.90
N PRO A 14 5.11 -3.42 2.21
CA PRO A 14 3.99 -2.64 2.72
C PRO A 14 2.87 -2.57 1.67
N LEU A 15 1.62 -2.81 2.11
CA LEU A 15 0.43 -2.80 1.27
C LEU A 15 0.12 -1.40 0.71
N LEU A 16 0.52 -0.36 1.45
CA LEU A 16 0.46 1.03 1.04
C LEU A 16 1.85 1.67 1.16
N LEU A 17 2.23 2.45 0.16
CA LEU A 17 3.39 3.33 0.24
C LEU A 17 2.90 4.74 0.56
N ARG A 18 3.50 5.37 1.56
CA ARG A 18 3.22 6.75 1.94
C ARG A 18 4.36 7.65 1.46
N ALA A 19 4.00 8.77 0.86
CA ALA A 19 4.92 9.84 0.51
C ALA A 19 4.31 11.19 0.89
N ASP A 20 4.95 11.89 1.81
CA ASP A 20 4.63 13.27 2.17
C ASP A 20 5.46 14.24 1.31
N ARG A 21 4.81 15.29 0.80
CA ARG A 21 5.43 16.36 0.04
C ARG A 21 4.67 17.65 0.24
N ASN A 22 5.30 18.65 0.84
CA ASN A 22 4.81 20.03 0.85
C ASN A 22 3.40 20.19 1.46
N GLY A 23 3.07 19.39 2.47
CA GLY A 23 1.73 19.34 3.11
C GLY A 23 0.72 18.42 2.41
N VAL A 24 1.14 17.68 1.38
CA VAL A 24 0.31 16.68 0.68
C VAL A 24 0.81 15.28 1.01
N VAL A 25 -0.07 14.45 1.57
CA VAL A 25 0.20 13.03 1.81
C VAL A 25 -0.33 12.21 0.64
N THR A 26 0.56 11.52 -0.06
CA THR A 26 0.25 10.60 -1.16
C THR A 26 0.29 9.16 -0.65
N LEU A 27 -0.82 8.44 -0.81
CA LEU A 27 -0.92 7.01 -0.48
C LEU A 27 -1.03 6.20 -1.77
N THR A 28 -0.05 5.33 -2.01
CA THR A 28 0.00 4.47 -3.21
C THR A 28 -0.30 3.03 -2.83
N LEU A 29 -1.30 2.45 -3.48
CA LEU A 29 -1.65 1.04 -3.35
C LEU A 29 -0.56 0.19 -4.01
N ASN A 30 0.17 -0.59 -3.21
CA ASN A 30 1.33 -1.36 -3.67
C ASN A 30 0.95 -2.84 -3.88
N ARG A 31 -0.19 -3.09 -4.56
CA ARG A 31 -0.68 -4.44 -4.87
C ARG A 31 -0.94 -4.64 -6.37
N PRO A 32 0.09 -4.53 -7.23
CA PRO A 32 -0.08 -4.65 -8.68
C PRO A 32 -0.57 -6.04 -9.10
N GLU A 33 -0.19 -7.09 -8.37
CA GLU A 33 -0.57 -8.49 -8.64
C GLU A 33 -2.09 -8.74 -8.58
N ALA A 34 -2.80 -7.97 -7.75
CA ALA A 34 -4.24 -8.06 -7.58
C ALA A 34 -4.96 -6.91 -8.31
N ARG A 35 -4.27 -6.16 -9.18
CA ARG A 35 -4.77 -4.91 -9.79
C ARG A 35 -5.32 -3.92 -8.75
N ASN A 36 -4.66 -3.83 -7.60
CA ASN A 36 -5.11 -3.05 -6.44
C ASN A 36 -6.53 -3.39 -5.96
N SER A 37 -6.94 -4.66 -6.11
CA SER A 37 -8.22 -5.12 -5.59
C SER A 37 -8.33 -4.85 -4.09
N LEU A 38 -9.45 -4.23 -3.68
CA LEU A 38 -9.73 -3.94 -2.29
C LEU A 38 -9.93 -5.25 -1.52
N SER A 39 -8.95 -5.59 -0.70
CA SER A 39 -8.99 -6.69 0.25
C SER A 39 -9.17 -6.14 1.66
N ILE A 40 -9.71 -6.93 2.60
CA ILE A 40 -9.92 -6.49 3.99
C ILE A 40 -8.63 -5.96 4.64
N GLY A 41 -7.50 -6.64 4.45
CA GLY A 41 -6.21 -6.17 4.99
C GLY A 41 -5.75 -4.84 4.39
N LEU A 42 -6.12 -4.54 3.14
CA LEU A 42 -5.81 -3.27 2.49
C LEU A 42 -6.76 -2.16 2.94
N MET A 43 -8.04 -2.46 3.15
CA MET A 43 -8.99 -1.53 3.76
C MET A 43 -8.52 -1.11 5.15
N SER A 44 -8.17 -2.08 6.00
CA SER A 44 -7.67 -1.80 7.35
C SER A 44 -6.38 -0.98 7.36
N ALA A 45 -5.44 -1.28 6.45
CA ALA A 45 -4.21 -0.50 6.31
C ALA A 45 -4.46 0.92 5.76
N LEU A 46 -5.47 1.10 4.90
CA LEU A 46 -5.88 2.41 4.42
C LEU A 46 -6.54 3.23 5.53
N GLU A 47 -7.40 2.62 6.35
CA GLU A 47 -8.03 3.25 7.51
C GLU A 47 -6.99 3.73 8.53
N ASP A 48 -6.01 2.89 8.86
CA ASP A 48 -4.88 3.25 9.74
C ASP A 48 -4.06 4.41 9.16
N ALA A 49 -3.71 4.33 7.87
CA ALA A 49 -2.96 5.38 7.19
C ALA A 49 -3.73 6.72 7.20
N LEU A 50 -5.05 6.71 6.95
CA LEU A 50 -5.89 7.90 6.97
C LEU A 50 -6.06 8.46 8.39
N ALA A 51 -6.19 7.60 9.40
CA ALA A 51 -6.29 8.00 10.81
C ALA A 51 -4.99 8.63 11.33
N ALA A 52 -3.85 8.28 10.74
CA ALA A 52 -2.54 8.86 11.08
C ALA A 52 -2.31 10.25 10.47
N ILE A 53 -2.97 10.61 9.35
CA ILE A 53 -2.83 11.93 8.69
C ILE A 53 -3.17 13.11 9.61
N PRO A 54 -4.29 13.13 10.36
CA PRO A 54 -4.61 14.26 11.24
C PRO A 54 -3.64 14.42 12.43
N ALA A 55 -2.85 13.40 12.74
CA ALA A 55 -1.79 13.46 13.75
C ALA A 55 -0.43 13.88 13.15
N ASP A 56 -0.36 14.08 11.83
CA ASP A 56 0.83 14.55 11.12
C ASP A 56 1.03 16.06 11.40
N PRO A 57 2.24 16.50 11.77
CA PRO A 57 2.53 17.88 12.20
C PRO A 57 2.48 18.92 11.09
#